data_AF-A0A8J7KT40-F1
#
_entry.id   AF-A0A8J7KT40-F1
#
_cell.length_a   1.000
_cell.length_b   1.000
_cell.length_c   1.000
_cell.angle_alpha   90.00
_cell.angle_beta   90.00
_cell.angle_gamma   90.00
#
_symmetry.space_group_name_H-M   'P 1'
#
loop_
_entity.id
_entity.type
_entity.pdbx_description
1 polymer ?
#
loop_
_entity_poly.entity_id
_entity_poly.type
_entity_poly.pdbx_seq_one_letter_code
_entity_poly.pdbx_strand_id
1 'polypeptide(L)'
;MIVSGTFTPGKQSGTADKDKNCWATSWTCYQDAATLYGRPFNVDVCAEVLTAKCATYYSLADGNDALILSWPPHWWCNPPFEQKIAFIRKAFTESRRGSPGMMLLPYEPATHWWHRELGTGVIVYEPAGRYNFLERDGVTKKTGANFPSALVLFPHHFIAHSIKIPFQKGIATEKGYDLI
;
A
#
# COMPACT_ATOMS: atom_id res chain seq x y z
N MET A 1 -41.01 24.83 -17.71
CA MET A 1 -40.33 23.65 -18.28
C MET A 1 -39.37 23.13 -17.22
N ILE A 2 -39.66 21.96 -16.63
CA ILE A 2 -38.75 21.32 -15.68
C ILE A 2 -38.02 20.23 -16.46
N VAL A 3 -36.71 20.42 -16.66
CA VAL A 3 -35.86 19.42 -17.30
C VAL A 3 -35.61 18.31 -16.28
N SER A 4 -36.29 17.18 -16.44
CA SER A 4 -36.05 15.97 -15.66
C SER A 4 -34.69 15.38 -16.05
N GLY A 5 -33.65 15.71 -15.29
CA GLY A 5 -32.36 15.05 -15.41
C GLY A 5 -32.46 13.61 -14.91
N THR A 6 -32.21 12.65 -15.79
CA THR A 6 -32.10 11.24 -15.43
C THR A 6 -30.78 11.02 -14.68
N PHE A 7 -30.85 10.66 -13.40
CA PHE A 7 -29.69 10.22 -12.64
C PHE A 7 -29.33 8.79 -13.06
N THR A 8 -28.20 8.64 -13.75
CA THR A 8 -27.62 7.33 -14.03
C THR A 8 -26.80 6.88 -12.80
N PRO A 9 -27.12 5.74 -12.17
CA PRO A 9 -26.32 5.23 -11.06
C PRO A 9 -24.86 5.02 -11.49
N GLY A 10 -23.93 5.40 -10.61
CA GLY A 10 -22.50 5.19 -10.84
C GLY A 10 -22.19 3.71 -11.11
N LYS A 11 -21.34 3.46 -12.11
CA LYS A 11 -20.92 2.11 -12.52
C LYS A 11 -20.31 1.38 -11.32
N GLN A 12 -20.94 0.28 -10.89
CA GLN A 12 -20.39 -0.58 -9.84
C GLN A 12 -19.03 -1.15 -10.26
N SER A 13 -18.13 -1.33 -9.28
CA SER A 13 -16.83 -2.00 -9.46
C SER A 13 -17.05 -3.38 -10.08
N GLY A 14 -16.70 -3.55 -11.36
CA GLY A 14 -16.89 -4.80 -12.09
C GLY A 14 -15.79 -5.85 -11.90
N THR A 15 -14.76 -5.58 -11.10
CA THR A 15 -13.70 -6.55 -10.82
C THR A 15 -14.07 -7.40 -9.62
N ALA A 16 -13.99 -8.73 -9.77
CA ALA A 16 -14.19 -9.66 -8.66
C ALA A 16 -13.18 -9.38 -7.55
N ASP A 17 -13.62 -9.42 -6.28
CA ASP A 17 -12.78 -9.05 -5.14
C ASP A 17 -11.54 -9.94 -5.00
N LYS A 18 -11.62 -11.19 -5.48
CA LYS A 18 -10.50 -12.12 -5.58
C LYS A 18 -9.36 -11.60 -6.46
N ASP A 19 -9.65 -10.85 -7.53
CA ASP A 19 -8.61 -10.36 -8.43
C ASP A 19 -7.82 -9.21 -7.80
N LYS A 20 -8.49 -8.35 -7.01
CA LYS A 20 -7.87 -7.21 -6.32
C LYS A 20 -6.83 -7.66 -5.29
N ASN A 21 -7.02 -8.84 -4.72
CA ASN A 21 -6.11 -9.43 -3.73
C ASN A 21 -4.71 -9.73 -4.30
N CYS A 22 -4.57 -9.83 -5.63
CA CYS A 22 -3.32 -10.19 -6.29
C CYS A 22 -2.71 -9.04 -7.13
N TRP A 23 -3.26 -7.82 -7.05
CA TRP A 23 -2.72 -6.69 -7.81
C TRP A 23 -1.35 -6.28 -7.30
N ALA A 24 -0.37 -6.23 -8.20
CA ALA A 24 0.98 -5.86 -7.84
C ALA A 24 1.17 -4.33 -7.80
N THR A 25 2.09 -3.89 -6.95
CA THR A 25 2.50 -2.48 -6.88
C THR A 25 3.25 -2.09 -8.16
N SER A 26 3.00 -0.89 -8.71
CA SER A 26 3.83 -0.36 -9.79
C SER A 26 5.21 0.10 -9.29
N TRP A 27 6.24 -0.01 -10.12
CA TRP A 27 7.60 0.39 -9.73
C TRP A 27 7.71 1.85 -9.28
N THR A 28 7.03 2.78 -9.96
CA THR A 28 6.98 4.19 -9.54
C THR A 28 6.43 4.34 -8.11
N CYS A 29 5.37 3.61 -7.75
CA CYS A 29 4.80 3.65 -6.40
C CYS A 29 5.79 3.15 -5.35
N TYR A 30 6.48 2.04 -5.65
CA TYR A 30 7.49 1.47 -4.76
C TYR A 30 8.71 2.39 -4.60
N GLN A 31 9.17 3.02 -5.68
CA GLN A 31 10.30 3.95 -5.65
C GLN A 31 9.96 5.25 -4.90
N ASP A 32 8.76 5.80 -5.10
CA ASP A 32 8.27 6.93 -4.31
C ASP A 32 8.21 6.56 -2.81
N ALA A 33 7.74 5.36 -2.48
CA ALA A 33 7.71 4.85 -1.11
C ALA A 33 9.09 4.76 -0.49
N ALA A 34 10.07 4.18 -1.19
CA ALA A 34 11.45 4.10 -0.71
C ALA A 34 12.10 5.48 -0.54
N THR A 35 11.80 6.41 -1.46
CA THR A 35 12.25 7.82 -1.38
C THR A 35 11.67 8.53 -0.16
N LEU A 36 10.37 8.37 0.12
CA LEU A 36 9.71 8.94 1.29
C LEU A 36 10.15 8.25 2.59
N TYR A 37 10.46 6.96 2.53
CA TYR A 37 11.03 6.21 3.64
C TYR A 37 12.49 6.64 3.93
N GLY A 38 13.18 7.19 2.93
CA GLY A 38 14.55 7.68 3.00
C GLY A 38 15.61 6.56 2.96
N ARG A 39 15.22 5.33 2.57
CA ARG A 39 16.09 4.16 2.43
C ARG A 39 15.40 3.05 1.62
N PRO A 40 16.15 2.10 1.05
CA PRO A 40 15.58 0.89 0.44
C PRO A 40 14.82 0.02 1.46
N PHE A 41 13.88 -0.78 0.97
CA PHE A 41 13.26 -1.85 1.74
C PHE A 41 14.09 -3.13 1.61
N ASN A 42 14.14 -3.93 2.68
CA ASN A 42 14.90 -5.17 2.76
C ASN A 42 14.07 -6.40 2.36
N VAL A 43 12.75 -6.35 2.61
CA VAL A 43 11.84 -7.48 2.40
C VAL A 43 10.48 -6.98 1.91
N ASP A 44 9.89 -7.72 0.98
CA ASP A 44 8.48 -7.58 0.61
C ASP A 44 7.67 -8.65 1.35
N VAL A 45 7.01 -8.27 2.44
CA VAL A 45 6.36 -9.24 3.34
C VAL A 45 5.03 -9.74 2.79
N CYS A 46 4.59 -9.31 1.61
CA CYS A 46 3.37 -9.83 1.02
C CYS A 46 3.44 -9.74 -0.51
N ALA A 47 4.03 -10.76 -1.12
CA ALA A 47 4.20 -10.81 -2.56
C ALA A 47 4.09 -12.23 -3.11
N GLU A 48 4.14 -12.31 -4.43
CA GLU A 48 4.41 -13.51 -5.19
C GLU A 48 5.71 -13.32 -5.97
N VAL A 49 6.28 -14.42 -6.47
CA VAL A 49 7.58 -14.40 -7.17
C VAL A 49 7.66 -13.36 -8.31
N LEU A 50 6.57 -13.15 -9.05
CA LEU A 50 6.54 -12.19 -10.17
C LEU A 50 6.21 -10.76 -9.73
N THR A 51 5.68 -10.57 -8.52
CA THR A 51 5.15 -9.28 -8.05
C THR A 51 6.01 -8.63 -6.98
N ALA A 52 6.94 -9.39 -6.38
CA ALA A 52 7.85 -8.95 -5.34
C ALA A 52 8.64 -7.70 -5.73
N LYS A 53 8.79 -6.79 -4.76
CA LYS A 53 9.58 -5.54 -4.91
C LYS A 53 10.93 -5.58 -4.22
N CYS A 54 11.21 -6.66 -3.51
CA CYS A 54 12.48 -6.92 -2.86
C CYS A 54 12.99 -8.30 -3.28
N ALA A 55 14.31 -8.48 -3.28
CA ALA A 55 14.92 -9.79 -3.54
C ALA A 55 14.49 -10.85 -2.51
N THR A 56 14.28 -10.44 -1.25
CA THR A 56 13.66 -11.27 -0.22
C THR A 56 12.18 -10.93 -0.12
N TYR A 57 11.31 -11.94 -0.11
CA TYR A 57 9.87 -11.74 0.02
C TYR A 57 9.19 -12.91 0.74
N TYR A 58 8.00 -12.65 1.28
CA TYR A 58 7.12 -13.68 1.82
C TYR A 58 5.98 -13.95 0.85
N SER A 59 5.78 -15.23 0.58
CA SER A 59 4.77 -15.76 -0.34
C SER A 59 4.10 -16.95 0.33
N LEU A 60 2.77 -16.91 0.39
CA LEU A 60 1.97 -18.02 0.90
C LEU A 60 2.16 -19.30 0.07
N ALA A 61 2.43 -19.17 -1.24
CA ALA A 61 2.68 -20.32 -2.11
C ALA A 61 3.97 -21.07 -1.73
N ASP A 62 4.93 -20.37 -1.12
CA ASP A 62 6.19 -20.93 -0.63
C ASP A 62 6.10 -21.37 0.86
N GLY A 63 4.89 -21.33 1.44
CA GLY A 63 4.65 -21.65 2.85
C GLY A 63 4.99 -20.53 3.83
N ASN A 64 5.30 -19.32 3.34
CA ASN A 64 5.68 -18.18 4.17
C ASN A 64 4.48 -17.28 4.44
N ASP A 65 3.75 -17.55 5.52
CA ASP A 65 2.63 -16.72 5.98
C ASP A 65 3.11 -15.52 6.78
N ALA A 66 2.99 -14.33 6.20
CA ALA A 66 3.38 -13.07 6.81
C ALA A 66 2.58 -12.71 8.07
N LEU A 67 1.36 -13.21 8.27
CA LEU A 67 0.62 -12.98 9.50
C LEU A 67 1.17 -13.81 10.67
N ILE A 68 1.93 -14.86 10.38
CA ILE A 68 2.55 -15.75 11.37
C ILE A 68 4.03 -15.39 11.58
N LEU A 69 4.78 -15.19 10.50
CA LEU A 69 6.21 -14.92 10.53
C LEU A 69 6.54 -13.54 11.14
N SER A 70 7.72 -13.42 11.74
CA SER A 70 8.24 -12.12 12.19
C SER A 70 8.72 -11.31 10.98
N TRP A 71 8.57 -9.99 11.00
CA TRP A 71 9.01 -9.14 9.89
C TRP A 71 10.34 -8.48 10.27
N PRO A 72 11.43 -8.65 9.49
CA PRO A 72 12.65 -7.90 9.73
C PRO A 72 12.43 -6.40 9.42
N PRO A 73 13.22 -5.49 10.02
CA PRO A 73 13.05 -4.05 9.81
C PRO A 73 13.17 -3.68 8.33
N HIS A 74 12.60 -2.53 7.98
CA HIS A 74 12.60 -1.99 6.62
C HIS A 74 11.78 -2.85 5.64
N TRP A 75 10.60 -3.30 6.07
CA TRP A 75 9.70 -4.07 5.23
C TRP A 75 8.81 -3.19 4.34
N TRP A 76 8.49 -3.69 3.16
CA TRP A 76 7.43 -3.22 2.27
C TRP A 76 6.25 -4.19 2.30
N CYS A 77 5.03 -3.67 2.21
CA CYS A 77 3.84 -4.52 2.15
C CYS A 77 2.74 -3.90 1.28
N ASN A 78 2.26 -4.67 0.30
CA ASN A 78 1.01 -4.41 -0.41
C ASN A 78 0.06 -5.59 -0.11
N PRO A 79 -0.76 -5.51 0.96
CA PRO A 79 -1.54 -6.65 1.43
C PRO A 79 -2.69 -6.97 0.47
N PRO A 80 -3.26 -8.19 0.54
CA PRO A 80 -4.50 -8.51 -0.15
C PRO A 80 -5.59 -7.54 0.34
N PHE A 81 -6.35 -6.95 -0.59
CA PHE A 81 -7.31 -5.89 -0.31
C PHE A 81 -8.30 -6.26 0.81
N GLU A 82 -8.78 -7.51 0.82
CA GLU A 82 -9.72 -8.01 1.82
C GLU A 82 -9.08 -8.22 3.21
N GLN A 83 -7.78 -8.47 3.26
CA GLN A 83 -7.04 -8.78 4.50
C GLN A 83 -6.27 -7.58 5.08
N LYS A 84 -6.39 -6.39 4.49
CA LYS A 84 -5.68 -5.17 4.90
C LYS A 84 -5.71 -4.91 6.41
N ILE A 85 -6.83 -5.16 7.09
CA ILE A 85 -6.95 -4.92 8.55
C ILE A 85 -6.04 -5.86 9.36
N ALA A 86 -5.95 -7.14 8.98
CA ALA A 86 -5.06 -8.10 9.65
C ALA A 86 -3.60 -7.70 9.48
N PHE A 87 -3.21 -7.31 8.25
CA PHE A 87 -1.86 -6.83 7.95
C PHE A 87 -1.52 -5.51 8.63
N ILE A 88 -2.45 -4.56 8.74
CA ILE A 88 -2.25 -3.30 9.49
C ILE A 88 -1.94 -3.60 10.97
N ARG A 89 -2.69 -4.51 11.59
CA ARG A 89 -2.45 -4.89 13.01
C ARG A 89 -1.13 -5.62 13.19
N LYS A 90 -0.75 -6.45 12.22
CA LYS A 90 0.57 -7.08 12.17
C LYS A 90 1.67 -6.02 12.05
N ALA A 91 1.55 -5.06 11.13
CA ALA A 91 2.47 -3.94 10.97
C ALA A 91 2.67 -3.12 12.24
N PHE A 92 1.60 -2.81 12.99
CA PHE A 92 1.73 -2.18 14.31
C PHE A 92 2.47 -3.05 15.32
N THR A 93 2.25 -4.37 15.28
CA THR A 93 2.93 -5.30 16.19
C THR A 93 4.42 -5.38 15.89
N GLU A 94 4.80 -5.46 14.62
CA GLU A 94 6.20 -5.53 14.21
C GLU A 94 6.92 -4.18 14.40
N SER A 95 6.31 -3.06 14.04
CA SER A 95 6.88 -1.72 14.26
C SER A 95 7.15 -1.45 15.74
N ARG A 96 6.23 -1.80 16.65
CA ARG A 96 6.44 -1.70 18.10
C ARG A 96 7.54 -2.61 18.66
N ARG A 97 7.96 -3.63 17.90
CA ARG A 97 9.09 -4.51 18.23
C ARG A 97 10.43 -4.02 17.66
N GLY A 98 10.48 -2.81 17.09
CA GLY A 98 11.70 -2.27 16.48
C GLY A 98 11.82 -2.56 14.99
N SER A 99 10.77 -3.05 14.34
CA SER A 99 10.75 -3.38 12.91
C SER A 99 9.84 -2.43 12.13
N PRO A 100 10.28 -1.19 11.83
CA PRO A 100 9.48 -0.24 11.08
C PRO A 100 9.42 -0.60 9.59
N GLY A 101 8.38 -0.15 8.90
CA GLY A 101 8.22 -0.35 7.47
C GLY A 101 7.01 0.38 6.91
N MET A 102 6.68 0.13 5.64
CA MET A 102 5.67 0.88 4.90
C MET A 102 4.68 -0.03 4.19
N MET A 103 3.41 0.39 4.17
CA MET A 103 2.34 -0.28 3.44
C MET A 103 1.77 0.60 2.33
N LEU A 104 1.34 -0.02 1.23
CA LEU A 104 0.37 0.59 0.30
C LEU A 104 -1.05 0.20 0.73
N LEU A 105 -1.90 1.18 0.98
CA LEU A 105 -3.28 0.95 1.44
C LEU A 105 -4.29 1.77 0.65
N PRO A 106 -5.55 1.28 0.48
CA PRO A 106 -6.61 2.08 -0.10
C PRO A 106 -6.88 3.29 0.79
N TYR A 107 -6.84 4.50 0.22
CA TYR A 107 -6.97 5.75 0.95
C TYR A 107 -8.44 6.07 1.20
N GLU A 108 -8.91 5.75 2.40
CA GLU A 108 -10.32 5.85 2.77
C GLU A 108 -10.52 6.66 4.06
N PRO A 109 -10.02 7.91 4.13
CA PRO A 109 -9.93 8.69 5.37
C PRO A 109 -11.28 9.05 5.98
N ALA A 110 -12.40 8.83 5.28
CA ALA A 110 -13.76 9.07 5.77
C ALA A 110 -14.42 7.81 6.37
N THR A 111 -13.77 6.65 6.30
CA THR A 111 -14.34 5.40 6.79
C THR A 111 -13.99 5.14 8.25
N HIS A 112 -14.88 4.47 8.97
CA HIS A 112 -14.65 4.11 10.38
C HIS A 112 -13.41 3.25 10.58
N TRP A 113 -13.12 2.31 9.67
CA TRP A 113 -11.96 1.43 9.82
C TRP A 113 -10.66 2.24 9.69
N TRP A 114 -10.60 3.22 8.78
CA TRP A 114 -9.41 4.05 8.60
C TRP A 114 -9.10 4.82 9.87
N HIS A 115 -10.10 5.51 10.45
CA HIS A 115 -9.92 6.23 11.70
C HIS A 115 -9.52 5.31 12.85
N ARG A 116 -10.15 4.13 12.96
CA ARG A 116 -9.90 3.18 14.05
C ARG A 116 -8.50 2.58 13.97
N GLU A 117 -8.07 2.14 12.80
CA GLU A 117 -6.79 1.43 12.67
C GLU A 117 -5.63 2.43 12.43
N LEU A 118 -5.83 3.54 11.71
CA LEU A 118 -4.76 4.44 11.27
C LEU A 118 -4.87 5.87 11.82
N GLY A 119 -5.77 6.15 12.77
CA GLY A 119 -5.91 7.49 13.37
C GLY A 119 -4.75 7.91 14.27
N THR A 120 -3.92 6.96 14.69
CA THR A 120 -2.77 7.17 15.57
C THR A 120 -1.56 6.35 15.10
N GLY A 121 -0.36 6.79 15.46
CA GLY A 121 0.83 5.94 15.36
C GLY A 121 1.42 5.73 13.97
N VAL A 122 0.92 6.39 12.91
CA VAL A 122 1.45 6.26 11.55
C VAL A 122 1.72 7.61 10.89
N ILE A 123 2.51 7.59 9.81
CA ILE A 123 2.62 8.71 8.87
C ILE A 123 1.98 8.28 7.55
N VAL A 124 0.98 9.04 7.11
CA VAL A 124 0.25 8.81 5.86
C VAL A 124 0.77 9.80 4.82
N TYR A 125 1.42 9.29 3.78
CA TYR A 125 1.81 10.07 2.62
C TYR A 125 0.69 10.02 1.57
N GLU A 126 0.20 11.19 1.21
CA GLU A 126 -0.98 11.39 0.37
C GLU A 126 -0.54 11.78 -1.05
N PRO A 127 -0.56 10.85 -2.02
CA PRO A 127 -0.09 11.16 -3.37
C PRO A 127 -1.07 12.11 -4.08
N ALA A 128 -0.53 13.06 -4.82
CA ALA A 128 -1.29 13.79 -5.82
C ALA A 128 -1.72 12.84 -6.95
N GLY A 129 -3.01 12.48 -6.97
CA GLY A 129 -3.58 11.53 -7.91
C GLY A 129 -3.52 10.08 -7.44
N ARG A 130 -3.73 9.12 -8.36
CA ARG A 130 -3.82 7.69 -8.03
C ARG A 130 -2.65 6.91 -8.59
N TYR A 131 -2.14 5.94 -7.86
CA TYR A 131 -1.21 4.96 -8.40
C TYR A 131 -1.95 3.96 -9.28
N ASN A 132 -1.28 3.53 -10.34
CA ASN A 132 -1.70 2.36 -11.09
C ASN A 132 -1.11 1.11 -10.43
N PHE A 133 -1.80 0.00 -10.60
CA PHE A 133 -1.33 -1.33 -10.22
C PHE A 133 -0.89 -2.10 -11.47
N LEU A 134 -0.24 -3.23 -11.26
CA LEU A 134 0.04 -4.21 -12.30
C LEU A 134 -0.80 -5.48 -12.04
N GLU A 135 -1.05 -6.25 -13.08
CA GLU A 135 -1.63 -7.58 -12.97
C GLU A 135 -0.65 -8.53 -12.26
N ARG A 136 -1.11 -9.76 -11.97
CA ARG A 136 -0.35 -10.79 -11.24
C ARG A 136 0.94 -11.23 -11.96
N ASP A 137 1.05 -10.95 -13.26
CA ASP A 137 2.28 -11.18 -14.04
C ASP A 137 3.42 -10.20 -13.68
N GLY A 138 3.14 -9.17 -12.88
CA GLY A 138 4.11 -8.17 -12.46
C GLY A 138 4.52 -7.16 -13.54
N VAL A 139 3.90 -7.20 -14.72
CA VAL A 139 4.31 -6.40 -15.90
C VAL A 139 3.13 -5.66 -16.51
N THR A 140 2.00 -6.33 -16.71
CA THR A 140 0.85 -5.74 -17.40
C THR A 140 0.18 -4.71 -16.51
N LYS A 141 -0.03 -3.50 -17.03
CA LYS A 141 -0.72 -2.44 -16.29
C LYS A 141 -2.18 -2.85 -16.00
N LYS A 142 -2.59 -2.78 -14.74
CA LYS A 142 -3.98 -3.02 -14.35
C LYS A 142 -4.87 -1.88 -14.82
N THR A 143 -5.97 -2.23 -15.50
CA THR A 143 -7.04 -1.29 -15.85
C THR A 143 -8.19 -1.39 -14.83
N GLY A 144 -8.91 -0.28 -14.62
CA GLY A 144 -10.11 -0.25 -13.77
C GLY A 144 -9.88 -0.09 -12.26
N ALA A 145 -8.63 0.05 -11.80
CA ALA A 145 -8.34 0.42 -10.42
C ALA A 145 -8.80 1.87 -10.14
N ASN A 146 -9.98 2.00 -9.54
CA ASN A 146 -10.68 3.29 -9.42
C ASN A 146 -10.71 3.87 -7.99
N PHE A 147 -9.90 3.35 -7.08
CA PHE A 147 -9.77 3.87 -5.71
C PHE A 147 -8.44 4.61 -5.52
N PRO A 148 -8.39 5.67 -4.70
CA PRO A 148 -7.13 6.28 -4.29
C PRO A 148 -6.38 5.36 -3.33
N SER A 149 -5.05 5.46 -3.29
CA SER A 149 -4.20 4.72 -2.34
C SER A 149 -3.21 5.68 -1.70
N ALA A 150 -2.76 5.35 -0.50
CA ALA A 150 -1.76 6.11 0.24
C ALA A 150 -0.63 5.19 0.71
N LEU A 151 0.55 5.78 0.87
CA LEU A 151 1.71 5.12 1.44
C LEU A 151 1.71 5.38 2.95
N VAL A 152 1.68 4.32 3.75
CA VAL A 152 1.52 4.43 5.21
C VAL A 152 2.74 3.86 5.90
N LEU A 153 3.50 4.72 6.54
CA LEU A 153 4.67 4.38 7.34
C LEU A 153 4.26 4.03 8.76
N PHE A 154 4.73 2.88 9.23
CA PHE A 154 4.63 2.38 10.59
C PHE A 154 5.99 2.56 11.27
N PRO A 155 6.21 3.69 11.97
CA PRO A 155 7.48 3.97 12.64
C PRO A 155 7.63 3.13 13.92
N HIS A 156 8.87 2.95 14.37
CA HIS A 156 9.14 2.37 15.69
C HIS A 156 8.88 3.39 16.82
N HIS A 157 9.13 4.68 16.57
CA HIS A 157 8.91 5.72 17.57
C HIS A 157 7.42 6.04 17.72
N PHE A 158 7.04 6.51 18.91
CA PHE A 158 5.67 6.90 19.19
C PHE A 158 5.27 8.14 18.36
N ILE A 159 4.08 8.06 17.76
CA ILE A 159 3.36 9.19 17.19
C ILE A 159 1.97 9.15 17.82
N ALA A 160 1.52 10.27 18.39
CA ALA A 160 0.18 10.37 18.97
C ALA A 160 -0.87 10.29 17.86
N HIS A 161 -1.27 11.42 17.28
CA HIS A 161 -2.15 11.44 16.11
C HIS A 161 -1.36 11.23 14.83
N SER A 162 -1.91 10.42 13.93
CA SER A 162 -1.25 10.16 12.65
C SER A 162 -1.04 11.43 11.86
N ILE A 163 0.14 11.54 11.26
CA ILE A 163 0.55 12.72 10.47
C ILE A 163 0.18 12.46 9.02
N LYS A 164 -0.32 13.49 8.33
CA LYS A 164 -0.64 13.44 6.90
C LYS A 164 0.29 14.36 6.13
N ILE A 165 0.91 13.83 5.08
CA ILE A 165 1.91 14.56 4.28
C ILE A 165 1.55 14.42 2.80
N PRO A 166 1.04 15.48 2.15
CA PRO A 166 0.82 15.45 0.71
C PRO A 166 2.15 15.45 -0.05
N PHE A 167 2.21 14.77 -1.19
CA PHE A 167 3.39 14.77 -2.06
C PHE A 167 3.02 14.59 -3.55
N GLN A 168 3.93 14.96 -4.45
CA GLN A 168 3.80 14.69 -5.89
C GLN A 168 4.36 13.30 -6.22
N LYS A 169 3.59 12.49 -6.96
CA LYS A 169 4.08 11.18 -7.44
C LYS A 169 5.24 11.37 -8.42
N GLY A 170 6.16 10.42 -8.46
CA GLY A 170 7.39 10.53 -9.27
C GLY A 170 8.51 11.31 -8.57
N ILE A 171 8.39 11.53 -7.26
CA ILE A 171 9.41 12.20 -6.45
C ILE A 171 10.76 11.46 -6.47
N ALA A 172 10.75 10.14 -6.71
CA ALA A 172 11.97 9.37 -6.89
C ALA A 172 12.78 9.80 -8.13
N THR A 173 12.10 9.98 -9.27
CA THR A 173 12.71 10.43 -10.53
C THR A 173 13.18 11.88 -10.48
N GLU A 174 12.45 12.76 -9.78
CA GLU A 174 12.85 14.17 -9.63
C GLU A 174 14.14 14.35 -8.83
N LYS A 175 14.43 13.40 -7.92
CA LYS A 175 15.61 13.45 -7.06
C LYS A 175 16.81 12.66 -7.58
N GLY A 176 16.69 11.98 -8.73
CA GLY A 176 17.77 11.20 -9.33
C GLY A 176 18.19 9.97 -8.52
N TYR A 177 17.29 9.41 -7.71
CA TYR A 177 17.57 8.17 -6.98
C TYR A 177 17.20 6.95 -7.83
N ASP A 178 18.18 6.40 -8.53
CA ASP A 178 18.11 5.03 -9.03
C ASP A 178 18.32 4.08 -7.85
N LEU A 179 17.26 3.86 -7.07
CA LEU A 179 17.22 2.78 -6.08
C LEU A 179 17.08 1.47 -6.85
N ILE A 180 18.24 0.89 -7.19
CA ILE A 180 18.43 -0.47 -7.72
C ILE A 180 18.19 -1.51 -6.62
#